data_AF-A0A8H6GHS4-F1
#
_entry.id   AF-A0A8H6GHS4-F1
#
_cell.length_a   1.000
_cell.length_b   1.000
_cell.length_c   1.000
_cell.angle_alpha   90.00
_cell.angle_beta   90.00
_cell.angle_gamma   90.00
#
_symmetry.space_group_name_H-M   'P 1'
#
loop_
_entity.id
_entity.type
_entity.pdbx_description
1 polymer ?
#
loop_
_entity_poly.entity_id
_entity_poly.type
_entity_poly.pdbx_seq_one_letter_code
_entity_poly.pdbx_strand_id
1 'polypeptide(L)'
;MHPFTALSATFVAIMSPALINAQSTVTIAVAPAPTGMGCICMAPTSSGKDEAMYDRTSRCCRQEQGHMRSTNDFWGRGSFYCNFEKGINPAEWDGNCCRRVFGDGTYGFCNKAV
;
A
#
# COMPACT_ATOMS: atom_id res chain seq x y z
N MET A 1 -61.73 49.50 11.35
CA MET A 1 -61.64 48.40 10.37
C MET A 1 -60.50 47.51 10.81
N HIS A 2 -60.84 46.27 11.20
CA HIS A 2 -60.09 45.03 11.44
C HIS A 2 -58.62 44.99 11.95
N PRO A 3 -58.27 43.93 12.72
CA PRO A 3 -57.30 43.99 13.80
C PRO A 3 -55.90 43.50 13.41
N PHE A 4 -54.90 43.99 14.16
CA PHE A 4 -53.52 43.51 14.14
C PHE A 4 -53.41 42.19 14.92
N THR A 5 -53.01 41.12 14.24
CA THR A 5 -52.58 39.85 14.84
C THR A 5 -51.06 39.82 15.01
N ALA A 6 -50.65 39.39 16.19
CA ALA A 6 -49.29 39.31 16.71
C ALA A 6 -48.44 38.17 16.09
N LEU A 7 -47.11 38.25 16.28
CA LEU A 7 -46.18 37.17 16.67
C LEU A 7 -44.74 37.76 16.63
N SER A 8 -44.15 38.14 17.78
CA SER A 8 -43.35 37.30 18.69
C SER A 8 -42.27 36.45 18.03
N ALA A 9 -40.99 36.83 18.19
CA ALA A 9 -40.00 36.05 18.94
C ALA A 9 -38.61 36.72 18.85
N THR A 10 -38.22 37.40 19.93
CA THR A 10 -36.83 37.78 20.19
C THR A 10 -36.08 36.52 20.62
N PHE A 11 -35.04 36.13 19.90
CA PHE A 11 -34.02 35.21 20.42
C PHE A 11 -32.65 35.81 20.17
N VAL A 12 -32.09 36.39 21.23
CA VAL A 12 -30.68 36.72 21.35
C VAL A 12 -29.96 35.44 21.74
N ALA A 13 -29.13 34.90 20.84
CA ALA A 13 -28.14 33.89 21.18
C ALA A 13 -26.75 34.52 21.13
N ILE A 14 -26.31 35.06 22.27
CA ILE A 14 -24.91 35.36 22.56
C ILE A 14 -24.33 34.07 23.13
N MET A 15 -23.49 33.32 22.40
CA MET A 15 -22.51 32.37 22.99
C MET A 15 -21.31 32.13 22.04
N SER A 16 -20.21 32.80 22.39
CA SER A 16 -18.79 32.36 22.37
C SER A 16 -18.08 31.89 21.08
N PRO A 17 -16.92 32.49 20.73
CA PRO A 17 -15.97 31.91 19.79
C PRO A 17 -15.12 30.85 20.51
N ALA A 18 -15.64 29.64 20.67
CA ALA A 18 -14.82 28.50 21.10
C ALA A 18 -14.11 27.89 19.88
N LEU A 19 -12.92 28.45 19.61
CA LEU A 19 -11.73 27.80 19.06
C LEU A 19 -11.95 26.58 18.13
N ILE A 20 -11.82 26.90 16.85
CA ILE A 20 -11.26 26.03 15.81
C ILE A 20 -9.90 25.50 16.32
N ASN A 21 -9.81 24.24 16.74
CA ASN A 21 -8.57 23.47 16.63
C ASN A 21 -8.82 21.97 16.75
N ALA A 22 -9.52 21.38 15.79
CA ALA A 22 -9.40 19.94 15.55
C ALA A 22 -8.09 19.70 14.78
N GLN A 23 -6.95 19.74 15.47
CA GLN A 23 -5.72 19.17 14.95
C GLN A 23 -5.91 17.66 14.91
N SER A 24 -6.33 17.15 13.74
CA SER A 24 -6.19 15.73 13.43
C SER A 24 -4.70 15.40 13.45
N THR A 25 -4.21 14.95 14.60
CA THR A 25 -2.89 14.35 14.72
C THR A 25 -2.92 13.09 13.86
N VAL A 26 -2.48 13.20 12.61
CA VAL A 26 -2.20 12.05 11.76
C VAL A 26 -0.94 11.41 12.35
N THR A 27 -1.16 10.47 13.27
CA THR A 27 -0.08 9.59 13.71
C THR A 27 0.31 8.76 12.49
N ILE A 28 1.37 9.16 11.80
CA ILE A 28 1.98 8.35 10.75
C ILE A 28 2.57 7.15 11.49
N ALA A 29 1.80 6.07 11.57
CA ALA A 29 2.31 4.80 12.04
C ALA A 29 3.40 4.39 11.05
N VAL A 30 4.66 4.59 11.44
CA VAL A 30 5.80 4.04 10.70
C VAL A 30 5.66 2.54 10.82
N ALA A 31 5.33 1.88 9.72
CA ALA A 31 5.28 0.42 9.69
C ALA A 31 6.64 -0.10 10.19
N PRO A 32 6.65 -1.11 11.10
CA PRO A 32 7.89 -1.68 11.59
C PRO A 32 8.76 -2.13 10.41
N ALA A 33 10.08 -2.06 10.60
CA ALA A 33 11.03 -2.51 9.59
C ALA A 33 10.64 -3.93 9.13
N PRO A 34 10.49 -4.15 7.82
CA PRO A 34 9.99 -5.41 7.31
C PRO A 34 10.95 -6.53 7.72
N THR A 35 10.40 -7.55 8.36
CA THR A 35 11.14 -8.75 8.76
C THR A 35 10.91 -9.87 7.73
N GLY A 36 11.73 -10.92 7.79
CA GLY A 36 11.60 -12.07 6.90
C GLY A 36 12.17 -11.84 5.50
N MET A 37 11.47 -12.37 4.50
CA MET A 37 11.95 -12.47 3.12
C MET A 37 11.17 -11.52 2.21
N GLY A 38 11.87 -10.85 1.31
CA GLY A 38 11.31 -10.12 0.18
C GLY A 38 11.51 -10.91 -1.11
N CYS A 39 10.53 -10.89 -2.01
CA CYS A 39 10.61 -11.54 -3.31
C CYS A 39 10.04 -10.68 -4.44
N ILE A 40 10.62 -10.80 -5.63
CA ILE A 40 10.20 -10.08 -6.84
C ILE A 40 10.13 -11.07 -8.02
N CYS A 41 9.15 -10.91 -8.90
CA CYS A 41 9.12 -11.59 -10.20
C CYS A 41 9.75 -10.68 -11.25
N MET A 42 10.87 -11.13 -11.83
CA MET A 42 11.65 -10.42 -12.83
C MET A 42 11.40 -10.96 -14.24
N ALA A 43 11.63 -10.11 -15.24
CA ALA A 43 11.65 -10.48 -16.65
C ALA A 43 12.71 -9.63 -17.39
N PRO A 44 13.35 -10.14 -18.45
CA PRO A 44 14.23 -9.35 -19.30
C PRO A 44 13.37 -8.44 -20.19
N THR A 45 13.27 -7.15 -19.87
CA THR A 45 12.69 -6.16 -20.79
C THR A 45 13.50 -4.88 -20.83
N SER A 46 13.59 -4.28 -22.02
CA SER A 46 14.31 -3.04 -22.33
C SER A 46 13.46 -1.77 -22.11
N SER A 47 12.16 -1.90 -21.88
CA SER A 47 11.23 -0.79 -21.59
C SER A 47 10.05 -1.27 -20.72
N GLY A 48 9.61 -0.45 -19.75
CA GLY A 48 8.48 -0.78 -18.87
C GLY A 48 8.75 -1.90 -17.85
N LYS A 49 10.03 -2.17 -17.57
CA LYS A 49 10.50 -3.25 -16.69
C LYS A 49 9.84 -3.18 -15.32
N ASP A 50 9.81 -2.01 -14.68
CA ASP A 50 9.32 -1.88 -13.31
C ASP A 50 7.81 -2.04 -13.22
N GLU A 51 7.02 -1.45 -14.13
CA GLU A 51 5.56 -1.60 -14.14
C GLU A 51 5.16 -3.06 -14.37
N ALA A 52 5.75 -3.71 -15.39
CA ALA A 52 5.45 -5.11 -15.69
C ALA A 52 5.95 -6.05 -14.59
N MET A 53 7.07 -5.74 -13.94
CA MET A 53 7.54 -6.51 -12.78
C MET A 53 6.66 -6.27 -11.55
N TYR A 54 6.13 -5.06 -11.36
CA TYR A 54 5.22 -4.72 -10.26
C TYR A 54 3.91 -5.47 -10.38
N ASP A 55 3.30 -5.47 -11.57
CA ASP A 55 2.07 -6.21 -11.83
C ASP A 55 2.23 -7.72 -11.59
N ARG A 56 3.34 -8.29 -12.06
CA ARG A 56 3.65 -9.71 -11.83
C ARG A 56 3.85 -10.01 -10.35
N THR A 57 4.68 -9.20 -9.69
CA THR A 57 5.03 -9.36 -8.28
C THR A 57 3.79 -9.18 -7.39
N SER A 58 2.95 -8.17 -7.65
CA SER A 58 1.72 -7.91 -6.88
C SER A 58 0.67 -9.00 -7.04
N ARG A 59 0.55 -9.61 -8.22
CA ARG A 59 -0.33 -10.77 -8.44
C ARG A 59 0.14 -11.97 -7.63
N CYS A 60 1.43 -12.32 -7.72
CA CYS A 60 2.01 -13.42 -6.95
C CYS A 60 1.94 -13.16 -5.44
N CYS A 61 2.20 -11.93 -5.03
CA CYS A 61 2.16 -11.54 -3.63
C CYS A 61 0.77 -11.77 -3.01
N ARG A 62 -0.29 -11.45 -3.74
CA ARG A 62 -1.67 -11.72 -3.30
C ARG A 62 -1.98 -13.21 -3.23
N GLN A 63 -1.48 -14.03 -4.15
CA GLN A 63 -1.70 -15.48 -4.13
C GLN A 63 -1.01 -16.14 -2.92
N GLU A 64 0.23 -15.73 -2.64
CA GLU A 64 1.03 -16.27 -1.55
C GLU A 64 0.76 -15.57 -0.20
N GLN A 65 -0.28 -14.72 -0.13
CA GLN A 65 -0.68 -13.98 1.07
C GLN A 65 0.44 -13.10 1.67
N GLY A 66 1.34 -12.60 0.83
CA GLY A 66 2.37 -11.64 1.22
C GLY A 66 1.89 -10.19 1.18
N HIS A 67 2.78 -9.28 1.56
CA HIS A 67 2.51 -7.84 1.56
C HIS A 67 3.42 -7.12 0.58
N MET A 68 2.84 -6.42 -0.39
CA MET A 68 3.62 -5.55 -1.27
C MET A 68 4.23 -4.40 -0.44
N ARG A 69 5.54 -4.21 -0.60
CA ARG A 69 6.31 -3.13 0.01
C ARG A 69 7.03 -2.36 -1.09
N SER A 70 7.08 -1.05 -0.91
CA SER A 70 7.93 -0.17 -1.71
C SER A 70 9.29 -0.01 -1.03
N THR A 71 10.34 0.11 -1.81
CA THR A 71 11.71 0.38 -1.34
C THR A 71 12.45 1.23 -2.37
N ASN A 72 13.55 1.86 -1.97
CA ASN A 72 14.37 2.61 -2.91
C ASN A 72 15.16 1.65 -3.83
N ASP A 73 15.61 0.52 -3.27
CA ASP A 73 16.32 -0.50 -4.01
C ASP A 73 16.22 -1.87 -3.35
N PHE A 74 15.50 -2.79 -3.98
CA PHE A 74 15.49 -4.19 -3.62
C PHE A 74 16.68 -4.90 -4.27
N TRP A 75 17.86 -4.78 -3.66
CA TRP A 75 19.08 -5.51 -4.05
C TRP A 75 19.48 -5.33 -5.53
N GLY A 76 19.34 -4.12 -6.07
CA GLY A 76 19.61 -3.78 -7.47
C GLY A 76 18.55 -4.27 -8.46
N ARG A 77 17.37 -4.70 -8.00
CA ARG A 77 16.37 -5.37 -8.85
C ARG A 77 15.13 -4.53 -9.15
N GLY A 78 14.67 -3.71 -8.22
CA GLY A 78 13.49 -2.87 -8.38
C GLY A 78 13.15 -2.07 -7.12
N SER A 79 12.19 -1.16 -7.23
CA SER A 79 11.74 -0.28 -6.14
C SER A 79 10.59 -0.87 -5.30
N PHE A 80 10.40 -2.18 -5.37
CA PHE A 80 9.33 -2.90 -4.69
C PHE A 80 9.67 -4.37 -4.52
N TYR A 81 8.98 -5.02 -3.60
CA TYR A 81 9.02 -6.46 -3.41
C TYR A 81 7.78 -6.94 -2.66
N CYS A 82 7.50 -8.22 -2.74
CA CYS A 82 6.55 -8.89 -1.88
C CYS A 82 7.22 -9.38 -0.60
N ASN A 83 6.75 -8.93 0.56
CA ASN A 83 7.26 -9.32 1.86
C ASN A 83 6.48 -10.50 2.45
N PHE A 84 7.23 -11.49 2.95
CA PHE A 84 6.74 -12.66 3.66
C PHE A 84 7.35 -12.67 5.07
N GLU A 85 6.59 -12.20 6.06
CA GLU A 85 7.03 -12.15 7.46
C GLU A 85 7.32 -13.55 8.02
N LYS A 86 6.54 -14.55 7.59
CA LYS A 86 6.72 -15.97 7.96
C LYS A 86 7.73 -16.72 7.07
N GLY A 87 8.31 -16.03 6.09
CA GLY A 87 9.17 -16.63 5.07
C GLY A 87 8.39 -17.29 3.93
N ILE A 88 9.08 -17.51 2.82
CA ILE A 88 8.61 -18.25 1.65
C ILE A 88 9.77 -19.07 1.10
N ASN A 89 9.48 -20.19 0.44
CA ASN A 89 10.52 -20.91 -0.29
C ASN A 89 10.83 -20.19 -1.62
N PRO A 90 12.08 -19.74 -1.87
CA PRO A 90 12.43 -19.08 -3.12
C PRO A 90 12.14 -19.90 -4.38
N ALA A 91 12.27 -21.23 -4.30
CA ALA A 91 11.98 -22.12 -5.42
C ALA A 91 10.47 -22.19 -5.72
N GLU A 92 9.63 -22.06 -4.70
CA GLU A 92 8.19 -21.96 -4.84
C GLU A 92 7.79 -20.62 -5.47
N TRP A 93 8.38 -19.52 -5.00
CA TRP A 93 8.15 -18.21 -5.62
C TRP A 93 8.56 -18.18 -7.10
N ASP A 94 9.78 -18.65 -7.42
CA ASP A 94 10.30 -18.71 -8.80
C ASP A 94 9.48 -19.66 -9.69
N GLY A 95 9.32 -20.91 -9.26
CA GLY A 95 8.72 -21.97 -10.07
C GLY A 95 7.19 -21.90 -10.09
N ASN A 96 6.55 -21.84 -8.92
CA ASN A 96 5.09 -21.95 -8.81
C ASN A 96 4.37 -20.66 -9.10
N CYS A 97 5.03 -19.50 -8.94
CA CYS A 97 4.42 -18.23 -9.28
C CYS A 97 5.03 -17.60 -10.53
N CYS A 98 6.30 -17.17 -10.50
CA CYS A 98 6.83 -16.35 -11.59
C CYS A 98 6.82 -17.11 -12.93
N ARG A 99 7.56 -18.22 -13.02
CA ARG A 99 7.69 -19.02 -14.25
C ARG A 99 6.37 -19.63 -14.71
N ARG A 100 5.61 -20.23 -13.79
CA ARG A 100 4.34 -20.89 -14.13
C ARG A 100 3.27 -19.92 -14.62
N VAL A 101 3.15 -18.72 -14.02
CA VAL A 101 2.09 -17.76 -14.36
C VAL A 101 2.47 -16.87 -15.55
N PHE A 102 3.76 -16.54 -15.70
CA PHE A 102 4.22 -15.54 -16.69
C PHE A 102 5.16 -16.10 -17.76
N GLY A 103 5.51 -17.39 -17.70
CA GLY A 103 6.32 -18.10 -18.69
C GLY A 103 7.83 -18.12 -18.38
N ASP A 104 8.56 -18.93 -19.15
CA ASP A 104 9.98 -19.26 -18.93
C ASP A 104 10.95 -18.07 -19.04
N GLY A 105 10.50 -16.96 -19.64
CA GLY A 105 11.25 -15.70 -19.67
C GLY A 105 11.23 -14.95 -18.34
N THR A 106 10.46 -15.39 -17.36
CA THR A 106 10.39 -14.77 -16.04
C THR A 106 11.08 -15.62 -14.98
N TYR A 107 11.53 -14.98 -13.91
CA TYR A 107 12.16 -15.68 -12.80
C TYR A 107 11.95 -14.92 -11.48
N GLY A 108 11.89 -15.67 -10.40
CA GLY A 108 11.80 -15.16 -9.05
C GLY A 108 13.17 -14.84 -8.46
N PHE A 109 13.24 -13.75 -7.71
CA PHE A 109 14.38 -13.46 -6.86
C PHE A 109 13.89 -13.13 -5.46
N CYS A 110 14.46 -13.82 -4.47
CA CYS A 110 14.14 -13.62 -3.06
C CYS A 110 15.41 -13.32 -2.26
N ASN A 111 15.31 -12.40 -1.32
CA ASN A 111 16.38 -12.06 -0.38
C ASN A 111 15.79 -11.47 0.92
N LYS A 112 16.62 -11.07 1.87
CA LYS A 112 16.18 -10.39 3.08
C LYS A 112 15.38 -9.13 2.72
N ALA A 113 14.24 -8.94 3.39
CA ALA A 113 13.41 -7.75 3.25
C ALA A 113 14.17 -6.49 3.70
N VAL A 114 13.92 -5.35 3.03
CA VAL A 114 14.61 -4.06 3.22
C VAL A 114 13.64 -2.89 3.24
#